data_AF-A0A1V5PQT0-F1
#
_entry.id   AF-A0A1V5PQT0-F1
#
_cell.length_a   1.000
_cell.length_b   1.000
_cell.length_c   1.000
_cell.angle_alpha   90.00
_cell.angle_beta   90.00
_cell.angle_gamma   90.00
#
_symmetry.space_group_name_H-M   'P 1'
#
loop_
_entity.id
_entity.type
_entity.pdbx_description
1 polymer ?
#
loop_
_entity_poly.entity_id
_entity_poly.type
_entity_poly.pdbx_seq_one_letter_code
_entity_poly.pdbx_strand_id
1 'polypeptide(L)'
;MRRNLYYHDSRFTFHISQTMHIGEFQKLIEDIYLEKDSSRGIEKSFLWLVEEIGELAEAIREGDKEQQKVEFGDCLAWLVTIASMAGINMEEASSIYHRGCPKCKDIPCRCKEKKK
;
A
#
# COMPACT_ATOMS: atom_id res chain seq x y z
N MET A 1 1.77 -3.21 -26.58
CA MET A 1 3.23 -3.34 -26.80
C MET A 1 3.87 -3.55 -25.44
N ARG A 2 4.33 -4.79 -25.17
CA ARG A 2 5.76 -5.15 -24.98
C ARG A 2 6.24 -4.80 -23.55
N ARG A 3 6.69 -5.73 -22.69
CA ARG A 3 7.34 -7.03 -22.89
C ARG A 3 6.95 -8.01 -21.78
N ASN A 4 6.32 -9.13 -22.14
CA ASN A 4 6.44 -10.36 -21.36
C ASN A 4 7.88 -10.86 -21.51
N LEU A 5 8.58 -11.04 -20.40
CA LEU A 5 9.85 -11.75 -20.38
C LEU A 5 9.53 -13.24 -20.43
N TYR A 6 9.71 -13.84 -21.61
CA TYR A 6 9.54 -15.27 -21.83
C TYR A 6 10.83 -15.98 -21.40
N TYR A 7 10.75 -16.79 -20.35
CA TYR A 7 11.73 -17.84 -20.09
C TYR A 7 11.12 -19.16 -20.58
N HIS A 8 11.71 -19.76 -21.62
CA HIS A 8 11.23 -21.00 -22.19
C HIS A 8 11.86 -22.20 -21.45
N ASP A 9 11.09 -22.83 -20.56
CA ASP A 9 11.27 -24.23 -20.18
C ASP A 9 9.92 -24.96 -20.34
N SER A 10 9.91 -26.00 -21.18
CA SER A 10 8.75 -26.63 -21.79
C SER A 10 8.03 -27.67 -20.91
N ARG A 11 8.05 -27.53 -19.57
CA ARG A 11 7.40 -28.51 -18.68
C ARG A 11 6.51 -27.96 -17.57
N PHE A 12 6.47 -26.66 -17.32
CA PHE A 12 5.55 -26.05 -16.35
C PHE A 12 5.20 -24.63 -16.77
N THR A 13 3.98 -24.40 -17.24
CA THR A 13 3.42 -23.03 -17.30
C THR A 13 3.04 -22.62 -15.88
N PHE A 14 3.99 -22.06 -15.13
CA PHE A 14 3.67 -21.35 -13.90
C PHE A 14 3.19 -19.95 -14.29
N HIS A 15 1.86 -19.76 -14.36
CA HIS A 15 1.31 -18.41 -14.31
C HIS A 15 1.48 -17.92 -12.88
N ILE A 16 2.56 -17.19 -12.59
CA ILE A 16 2.60 -16.39 -11.36
C ILE A 16 1.55 -15.30 -11.55
N SER A 17 0.35 -15.52 -11.02
CA SER A 17 -0.55 -14.42 -10.67
C SER A 17 0.27 -13.47 -9.81
N GLN A 18 0.59 -12.28 -10.32
CA GLN A 18 1.31 -11.23 -9.56
C GLN A 18 0.37 -10.60 -8.54
N THR A 19 -0.26 -11.42 -7.72
CA THR A 19 -1.10 -11.01 -6.60
C THR A 19 -0.23 -11.03 -5.36
N MET A 20 -0.08 -9.86 -4.74
CA MET A 20 0.62 -9.69 -3.48
C MET A 20 -0.40 -9.48 -2.36
N HIS A 21 -0.24 -10.20 -1.27
CA HIS A 21 -1.03 -10.03 -0.06
C HIS A 21 -0.52 -8.83 0.76
N ILE A 22 -1.38 -8.23 1.59
CA ILE A 22 -1.00 -7.06 2.42
C ILE A 22 0.17 -7.39 3.35
N GLY A 23 0.16 -8.59 3.96
CA GLY A 23 1.25 -9.07 4.80
C GLY A 23 2.56 -9.26 4.03
N GLU A 24 2.50 -9.75 2.79
CA GLU A 24 3.69 -9.89 1.92
C GLU A 24 4.26 -8.53 1.54
N PHE A 25 3.39 -7.55 1.24
CA PHE A 25 3.81 -6.18 0.96
C PHE A 25 4.48 -5.54 2.17
N GLN A 26 3.87 -5.64 3.37
CA GLN A 26 4.47 -5.12 4.59
C GLN A 26 5.85 -5.75 4.83
N LYS A 27 5.96 -7.08 4.70
CA LYS A 27 7.23 -7.78 4.89
C LYS A 27 8.30 -7.35 3.89
N LEU A 28 7.93 -7.17 2.62
CA LEU A 28 8.84 -6.68 1.59
C LEU A 28 9.37 -5.28 1.93
N ILE A 29 8.51 -4.36 2.38
CA ILE A 29 8.94 -3.03 2.80
C ILE A 29 9.86 -3.10 4.03
N GLU A 30 9.58 -4.00 4.98
CA GLU A 30 10.47 -4.21 6.12
C GLU A 30 11.87 -4.66 5.70
N ASP A 31 11.94 -5.62 4.78
CA ASP A 31 13.20 -6.17 4.29
C ASP A 31 14.02 -5.15 3.48
N ILE A 32 13.38 -4.16 2.85
CA ILE A 32 14.06 -3.11 2.09
C ILE A 32 14.47 -1.93 2.98
N TYR A 33 13.57 -1.46 3.86
CA TYR A 33 13.69 -0.13 4.46
C TYR A 33 13.69 -0.09 5.99
N LEU A 34 13.15 -1.09 6.71
CA LEU A 34 12.87 -0.95 8.15
C LEU A 34 14.14 -0.70 8.97
N GLU A 35 15.23 -1.41 8.71
CA GLU A 35 16.49 -1.21 9.45
C GLU A 35 17.00 0.23 9.30
N LYS A 36 17.04 0.72 8.06
CA LYS A 36 17.48 2.10 7.75
C LYS A 36 16.58 3.12 8.42
N ASP A 37 15.28 2.92 8.34
CA ASP A 37 14.29 3.92 8.75
C ASP A 37 14.04 3.91 10.25
N SER A 38 14.26 2.79 10.93
CA SER A 38 14.11 2.68 12.39
C SER A 38 15.01 3.66 13.15
N SER A 39 16.17 4.00 12.59
CA SER A 39 17.08 5.01 13.15
C SER A 39 16.48 6.42 13.21
N ARG A 40 15.54 6.74 12.30
CA ARG A 40 14.85 8.03 12.21
C ARG A 40 13.68 8.12 13.21
N GLY A 41 13.09 6.98 13.57
CA GLY A 41 11.97 6.88 14.49
C GLY A 41 10.62 7.22 13.86
N ILE A 42 9.54 6.87 14.57
CA ILE A 42 8.17 6.89 14.04
C ILE A 42 7.67 8.30 13.70
N GLU A 43 7.94 9.31 14.55
CA GLU A 43 7.46 10.68 14.35
C GLU A 43 8.04 11.31 13.09
N LYS A 44 9.35 11.15 12.88
CA LYS A 44 10.01 11.67 11.68
C LYS A 44 9.62 10.88 10.44
N SER A 45 9.40 9.57 10.55
CA SER A 45 8.93 8.75 9.42
C SER A 45 7.50 9.12 9.02
N PHE A 46 6.66 9.54 9.96
CA PHE A 46 5.34 10.12 9.66
C PHE A 46 5.41 11.40 8.84
N LEU A 47 6.44 12.23 9.01
CA LEU A 47 6.63 13.42 8.16
C LEU A 47 6.88 13.05 6.69
N TRP A 48 7.59 11.95 6.42
CA TRP A 48 7.78 11.45 5.05
C TRP A 48 6.48 10.94 4.44
N LEU A 49 5.63 10.24 5.23
CA LEU A 49 4.29 9.90 4.76
C LEU A 49 3.49 11.15 4.36
N VAL A 50 3.58 12.24 5.14
CA VAL A 50 2.89 13.49 4.83
C VAL A 50 3.43 14.15 3.57
N GLU A 51 4.74 14.04 3.32
CA GLU A 51 5.40 14.50 2.09
C GLU A 51 4.84 13.75 0.86
N GLU A 52 4.81 12.42 0.87
CA GLU A 52 4.25 11.64 -0.25
C GLU A 52 2.75 11.93 -0.48
N ILE A 53 1.99 12.21 0.59
CA ILE A 53 0.59 12.63 0.46
C ILE A 53 0.49 13.99 -0.26
N GLY A 54 1.46 14.87 -0.03
CA GLY A 54 1.60 16.14 -0.75
C GLY A 54 1.88 15.94 -2.23
N GLU A 55 2.83 15.08 -2.56
CA GLU A 55 3.17 14.72 -3.95
C GLU A 55 1.98 14.04 -4.65
N LEU A 56 1.30 13.12 -3.96
CA LEU A 56 0.05 12.52 -4.45
C LEU A 56 -1.01 13.57 -4.74
N ALA A 57 -1.18 14.57 -3.87
CA ALA A 57 -2.16 15.64 -4.08
C ALA A 57 -1.82 16.49 -5.31
N GLU A 58 -0.55 16.77 -5.55
CA GLU A 58 -0.07 17.45 -6.76
C GLU A 58 -0.35 16.62 -8.02
N ALA A 59 0.03 15.34 -8.03
CA ALA A 59 -0.22 14.43 -9.14
C ALA A 59 -1.72 14.27 -9.47
N ILE A 60 -2.58 14.28 -8.44
CA ILE A 60 -4.04 14.27 -8.61
C ILE A 60 -4.51 15.58 -9.25
N ARG A 61 -4.06 16.73 -8.73
CA ARG A 61 -4.43 18.06 -9.24
C ARG A 61 -4.05 18.24 -10.71
N GLU A 62 -2.89 17.72 -11.10
CA GLU A 62 -2.36 17.80 -12.47
C GLU A 62 -2.97 16.76 -13.40
N GLY A 63 -3.64 15.74 -12.86
CA GLY A 63 -4.23 14.66 -13.65
C GLY A 63 -3.19 13.68 -14.21
N ASP A 64 -1.95 13.72 -13.72
CA ASP A 64 -0.90 12.79 -14.13
C ASP A 64 -1.16 11.39 -13.54
N LYS A 65 -1.60 10.48 -14.41
CA LYS A 65 -1.95 9.11 -14.01
C LYS A 65 -0.75 8.22 -13.73
N GLU A 66 0.41 8.50 -14.33
CA GLU A 66 1.60 7.71 -14.06
C GLU A 66 2.21 8.15 -12.73
N GLN A 67 2.30 9.47 -12.48
CA GLN A 67 2.76 9.98 -11.20
C GLN A 67 1.82 9.54 -10.06
N GLN A 68 0.49 9.60 -10.25
CA GLN A 68 -0.46 9.10 -9.25
C GLN A 68 -0.17 7.66 -8.83
N LYS A 69 0.20 6.76 -9.76
CA LYS A 69 0.51 5.36 -9.40
C LYS A 69 1.77 5.26 -8.54
N VAL A 70 2.79 6.07 -8.84
CA VAL A 70 4.02 6.17 -8.05
C VAL A 70 3.68 6.63 -6.64
N GLU A 71 3.00 7.77 -6.52
CA GLU A 71 2.70 8.36 -5.22
C GLU A 71 1.72 7.54 -4.37
N PHE A 72 0.77 6.84 -4.98
CA PHE A 72 -0.05 5.87 -4.25
C PHE A 72 0.80 4.72 -3.68
N GLY A 73 1.81 4.27 -4.43
CA GLY A 73 2.77 3.27 -3.98
C GLY A 73 3.62 3.78 -2.82
N ASP A 74 4.17 4.99 -2.93
CA ASP A 74 5.04 5.59 -1.91
C ASP A 74 4.27 5.91 -0.62
N CYS A 75 3.05 6.45 -0.73
CA CYS A 75 2.13 6.59 0.40
C CYS A 75 1.90 5.25 1.13
N LEU A 76 1.66 4.17 0.38
CA LEU A 76 1.44 2.85 0.97
C LEU A 76 2.72 2.31 1.63
N ALA A 77 3.88 2.50 1.01
CA ALA A 77 5.17 2.07 1.55
C ALA A 77 5.49 2.77 2.89
N TRP A 78 5.30 4.08 3.00
CA TRP A 78 5.50 4.79 4.27
C TRP A 78 4.45 4.44 5.31
N LEU A 79 3.19 4.22 4.91
CA LEU A 79 2.15 3.78 5.84
C LEU A 79 2.50 2.45 6.49
N VAL A 80 2.93 1.45 5.70
CA VAL A 80 3.34 0.16 6.27
C VAL A 80 4.65 0.24 7.03
N THR A 81 5.58 1.12 6.65
CA THR A 81 6.82 1.39 7.41
C THR A 81 6.50 1.85 8.83
N ILE A 82 5.58 2.81 8.97
CA ILE A 82 5.12 3.32 10.28
C ILE A 82 4.35 2.25 11.05
N ALA A 83 3.54 1.43 10.37
CA ALA A 83 2.85 0.31 10.99
C ALA A 83 3.84 -0.70 11.59
N SER A 84 4.90 -1.07 10.84
CA SER A 84 5.96 -1.97 11.32
C SER A 84 6.72 -1.39 12.52
N MET A 85 7.05 -0.09 12.49
CA MET A 85 7.66 0.59 13.66
C MET A 85 6.74 0.60 14.89
N ALA A 86 5.42 0.67 14.69
CA ALA A 86 4.42 0.62 15.74
C ALA A 86 4.08 -0.81 16.21
N GLY A 87 4.65 -1.84 15.59
CA GLY A 87 4.32 -3.24 15.86
C GLY A 87 2.90 -3.64 15.40
N ILE A 88 2.36 -2.96 14.38
CA ILE A 88 1.02 -3.20 13.83
C ILE A 88 1.12 -4.10 12.60
N ASN A 89 0.39 -5.22 12.63
CA ASN A 89 0.20 -6.07 11.46
C ASN A 89 -0.89 -5.48 10.54
N MET A 90 -0.52 -5.16 9.30
CA MET A 90 -1.42 -4.48 8.36
C MET A 90 -2.52 -5.39 7.80
N GLU A 91 -2.27 -6.69 7.68
CA GLU A 91 -3.29 -7.65 7.26
C GLU A 91 -4.39 -7.76 8.33
N GLU A 92 -4.02 -7.84 9.61
CA GLU A 92 -4.94 -7.79 10.74
C GLU A 92 -5.68 -6.45 10.80
N ALA A 93 -4.97 -5.33 10.68
CA ALA A 93 -5.59 -4.00 10.68
C ALA A 93 -6.62 -3.83 9.56
N SER A 94 -6.33 -4.37 8.37
CA SER A 94 -7.24 -4.33 7.21
C SER A 94 -8.48 -5.23 7.38
N SER A 95 -8.41 -6.23 8.26
CA SER A 95 -9.46 -7.24 8.44
C SER A 95 -10.80 -6.63 8.88
N ILE A 96 -10.81 -5.41 9.43
CA ILE A 96 -12.06 -4.70 9.78
C ILE A 96 -13.00 -4.52 8.58
N TYR A 97 -12.48 -4.60 7.35
CA TYR A 97 -13.24 -4.50 6.09
C TYR A 97 -13.58 -5.87 5.46
N HIS A 98 -13.20 -7.00 6.06
CA HIS A 98 -13.29 -8.33 5.43
C HIS A 98 -14.71 -8.79 5.06
N ARG A 99 -15.75 -8.16 5.63
CA ARG A 99 -17.17 -8.43 5.36
C ARG A 99 -17.93 -7.17 4.91
N GLY A 100 -17.24 -6.22 4.29
CA GLY A 100 -17.81 -4.95 3.84
C GLY A 100 -17.60 -3.80 4.82
N CYS A 101 -18.40 -2.73 4.69
CA CYS A 101 -18.22 -1.51 5.50
C CYS A 101 -18.16 -1.86 7.01
N PRO A 102 -17.15 -1.41 7.78
CA PRO A 102 -17.01 -1.78 9.18
C PRO A 102 -18.20 -1.33 10.04
N LYS A 103 -18.96 -0.32 9.57
CA LYS A 103 -20.14 0.25 10.24
C LYS A 103 -21.45 -0.44 9.85
N CYS A 104 -21.79 -0.51 8.55
CA CYS A 104 -23.08 -1.05 8.11
C CYS A 104 -23.03 -2.48 7.56
N LYS A 105 -21.84 -3.06 7.41
CA LYS A 105 -21.58 -4.42 6.88
C LYS A 105 -22.03 -4.66 5.43
N ASP A 106 -22.45 -3.62 4.71
CA ASP A 106 -22.86 -3.72 3.32
C ASP A 106 -21.72 -3.52 2.33
N ILE A 107 -21.93 -4.07 1.12
CA ILE A 107 -21.15 -3.86 -0.09
C ILE A 107 -22.15 -3.62 -1.25
N PRO A 108 -22.28 -2.40 -1.82
CA PRO A 108 -21.61 -1.15 -1.45
C PRO A 108 -22.11 -0.58 -0.10
N CYS A 109 -21.30 0.27 0.52
CA CYS A 109 -21.63 0.95 1.77
C CYS A 109 -22.92 1.79 1.64
N ARG A 110 -23.82 1.72 2.65
CA ARG A 110 -25.05 2.53 2.75
C ARG A 110 -25.02 3.55 3.88
N CYS A 111 -23.88 3.78 4.51
CA CYS A 111 -23.76 4.81 5.55
C CYS A 111 -24.07 6.19 4.95
N LYS A 112 -24.91 6.97 5.62
CA LYS A 112 -25.04 8.39 5.32
C LYS A 112 -23.71 9.07 5.65
N GLU A 113 -23.30 10.04 4.82
CA GLU A 113 -22.17 10.89 5.14
C GLU A 113 -22.41 11.54 6.51
N LYS A 114 -21.49 11.31 7.45
CA LYS A 114 -21.42 12.19 8.61
C LYS A 114 -20.82 13.49 8.08
N LYS A 115 -21.64 14.54 7.96
CA LYS A 115 -21.10 15.90 7.89
C LYS A 115 -20.22 16.07 9.14
N LYS A 116 -18.91 16.22 8.94
CA LYS A 116 -17.99 16.59 10.00
C LYS A 116 -18.30 18.00 10.46
#